data_AF-A0A838DC33-F1
#
_entry.id   AF-A0A838DC33-F1
#
_cell.length_a   1.000
_cell.length_b   1.000
_cell.length_c   1.000
_cell.angle_alpha   90.00
_cell.angle_beta   90.00
_cell.angle_gamma   90.00
#
_symmetry.space_group_name_H-M   'P 1'
#
loop_
_entity.id
_entity.type
_entity.pdbx_description
1 polymer ?
#
loop_
_entity_poly.entity_id
_entity_poly.type
_entity_poly.pdbx_seq_one_letter_code
_entity_poly.pdbx_strand_id
1 'polypeptide(L)' 'MSEPLKIVPDWRWGTAEGSRDLDRLLDRRLTFREKLEWLEEAEDLTLRFRASRERRAALQSQRETKA' A
#
# COMPACT_ATOMS: atom_id res chain seq x y z
N MET A 1 15.16 22.28 -18.33
CA MET A 1 13.89 21.87 -17.69
C MET A 1 13.88 20.35 -17.71
N SER A 2 14.07 19.69 -16.57
CA SER A 2 14.10 18.22 -16.51
C SER A 2 12.68 17.68 -16.63
N GLU A 3 12.45 16.72 -17.53
CA GLU A 3 11.17 16.02 -17.65
C GLU A 3 10.76 15.41 -16.30
N PRO A 4 9.45 15.43 -15.96
CA PRO A 4 8.96 14.69 -14.81
C PRO A 4 9.10 13.20 -15.12
N LEU A 5 10.12 12.52 -14.56
CA LEU A 5 10.19 11.06 -14.68
C LEU A 5 8.93 10.48 -14.04
N LYS A 6 8.05 9.93 -14.86
CA LYS A 6 6.86 9.23 -14.40
C LYS A 6 7.30 7.99 -13.61
N ILE A 7 6.80 7.82 -12.39
CA ILE A 7 6.98 6.58 -11.64
C ILE A 7 6.07 5.55 -12.31
N VAL A 8 6.65 4.69 -13.15
CA VAL A 8 5.92 3.67 -13.91
C VAL A 8 5.96 2.36 -13.14
N PRO A 9 4.80 1.73 -12.83
CA PRO A 9 4.76 0.44 -12.16
C PRO A 9 5.72 -0.58 -12.79
N ASP A 10 6.63 -1.12 -11.99
CA ASP A 10 7.61 -2.12 -12.42
C ASP A 10 7.63 -3.29 -11.42
N TRP A 11 7.63 -4.51 -11.93
CA TRP A 11 7.72 -5.73 -11.12
C TRP A 11 9.01 -5.76 -10.28
N ARG A 12 10.07 -5.08 -10.74
CA ARG A 12 11.35 -4.99 -10.02
C ARG A 12 11.21 -4.39 -8.63
N TRP A 13 10.20 -3.54 -8.38
CA TRP A 13 9.95 -2.98 -7.05
C TRP A 13 9.57 -4.04 -6.02
N GLY A 14 9.12 -5.22 -6.44
CA GLY A 14 8.91 -6.37 -5.55
C GLY A 14 10.20 -7.09 -5.12
N THR A 15 11.35 -6.71 -5.69
CA THR A 15 12.67 -7.23 -5.31
C THR A 15 13.34 -6.33 -4.29
N ALA A 16 14.25 -6.87 -3.47
CA ALA A 16 14.98 -6.09 -2.48
C ALA A 16 15.82 -4.95 -3.10
N GLU A 17 16.39 -5.17 -4.29
CA GLU A 17 17.14 -4.15 -5.03
C GLU A 17 16.20 -3.06 -5.57
N GLY A 18 15.15 -3.45 -6.29
CA GLY A 18 14.24 -2.49 -6.89
C GLY A 18 13.42 -1.70 -5.87
N SER A 19 13.13 -2.27 -4.69
CA SER A 19 12.54 -1.52 -3.57
C SER A 19 13.45 -0.37 -3.14
N ARG A 20 14.76 -0.63 -2.98
CA ARG A 20 15.72 0.42 -2.59
C ARG A 20 15.88 1.50 -3.66
N ASP A 21 15.82 1.13 -4.93
CA ASP A 21 15.89 2.09 -6.03
C ASP A 21 14.63 2.95 -6.12
N LEU A 22 13.47 2.35 -5.86
CA LEU A 22 12.21 3.08 -5.73
C LEU A 22 12.25 4.05 -4.54
N ASP A 23 12.73 3.62 -3.38
CA ASP A 23 12.85 4.47 -2.19
C ASP A 23 13.73 5.70 -2.49
N ARG A 24 14.88 5.50 -3.14
CA ARG A 24 15.78 6.60 -3.57
C ARG A 24 15.12 7.54 -4.56
N LEU A 25 14.31 7.01 -5.48
CA LEU A 25 13.56 7.81 -6.46
C LEU A 25 12.50 8.65 -5.76
N LEU A 26 11.73 8.05 -4.85
CA LEU A 26 10.71 8.72 -4.04
C LEU A 26 11.32 9.78 -3.13
N ASP A 27 12.47 9.50 -2.53
CA ASP A 27 13.15 10.42 -1.63
C ASP A 27 13.55 11.73 -2.28
N ARG A 28 13.95 11.66 -3.55
CA ARG A 28 14.33 12.84 -4.36
C ARG A 28 13.12 13.60 -4.92
N ARG A 29 11.94 13.00 -4.89
CA ARG A 29 10.74 13.44 -5.60
C ARG A 29 9.69 14.03 -4.70
N LEU A 30 9.44 13.36 -3.58
CA LEU A 30 8.38 13.69 -2.67
C LEU A 30 8.91 14.58 -1.55
N THR A 31 8.15 15.63 -1.26
CA THR A 31 8.27 16.38 -0.03
C THR A 31 7.96 15.48 1.17
N PHE A 32 8.40 15.91 2.36
CA PHE A 32 8.08 15.20 3.59
C PHE A 32 6.57 15.04 3.81
N ARG A 33 5.77 16.06 3.46
CA ARG A 33 4.30 16.01 3.57
C ARG A 33 3.70 14.94 2.65
N GLU A 34 4.10 14.90 1.38
CA GLU A 34 3.56 13.92 0.42
C GLU A 34 3.91 12.48 0.85
N LYS A 35 5.08 12.28 1.47
CA LYS A 35 5.44 10.97 2.05
C LYS A 35 4.54 10.59 3.22
N LEU A 36 4.21 11.54 4.09
CA LEU A 36 3.28 11.29 5.20
C LEU A 36 1.89 10.93 4.70
N GLU A 37 1.34 11.69 3.76
CA GLU A 37 0.04 11.43 3.15
C GLU A 37 0.00 10.01 2.54
N TRP A 38 1.05 9.62 1.82
CA TRP A 38 1.15 8.28 1.25
C TRP A 38 1.17 7.17 2.32
N LEU A 39 1.87 7.39 3.44
CA LEU A 39 1.89 6.42 4.55
C LEU A 39 0.53 6.32 5.26
N GLU A 40 -0.14 7.44 5.49
CA GLU A 40 -1.47 7.49 6.08
C GLU A 40 -2.49 6.74 5.20
N GLU A 41 -2.47 6.95 3.88
CA GLU A 41 -3.32 6.23 2.93
C GLU A 41 -3.06 4.71 2.94
N ALA A 42 -1.79 4.30 3.04
CA ALA A 42 -1.42 2.89 3.12
C ALA A 42 -1.90 2.23 4.43
N GLU A 43 -1.85 2.95 5.55
CA GLU A 43 -2.39 2.50 6.83
C GLU A 43 -3.92 2.35 6.76
N ASP A 44 -4.60 3.37 6.23
CA ASP A 44 -6.05 3.38 6.04
C ASP A 44 -6.52 2.17 5.21
N LEU A 45 -5.83 1.88 4.12
CA LEU A 45 -6.10 0.73 3.27
C LEU A 45 -5.92 -0.59 4.03
N THR A 46 -4.86 -0.69 4.83
CA THR A 46 -4.56 -1.87 5.66
C THR A 46 -5.65 -2.12 6.69
N LEU A 47 -6.12 -1.07 7.38
CA LEU A 47 -7.22 -1.14 8.33
C LEU A 47 -8.52 -1.60 7.66
N ARG A 48 -8.86 -1.05 6.49
CA ARG A 48 -10.04 -1.46 5.71
C ARG A 48 -9.98 -2.93 5.29
N PHE A 49 -8.82 -3.42 4.86
CA PHE A 49 -8.64 -4.83 4.53
C PHE A 49 -8.76 -5.75 5.75
N ARG A 50 -8.22 -5.33 6.89
CA ARG A 50 -8.39 -6.07 8.15
C ARG A 50 -9.87 -6.17 8.54
N ALA A 51 -10.58 -5.05 8.58
CA ALA A 51 -12.01 -5.02 8.89
C ALA A 51 -12.84 -5.87 7.90
N SER A 52 -12.48 -5.87 6.62
CA SER A 52 -13.11 -6.72 5.60
C SER A 52 -12.92 -8.21 5.90
N ARG A 53 -11.71 -8.63 6.28
CA ARG A 53 -11.41 -10.02 6.64
C ARG A 53 -12.16 -10.46 7.90
N GLU A 54 -12.17 -9.62 8.94
CA GLU A 54 -12.89 -9.90 10.19
C GLU A 54 -14.41 -10.03 9.94
N ARG A 55 -14.99 -9.16 9.12
CA ARG A 55 -16.40 -9.24 8.74
C ARG A 55 -16.72 -10.54 7.98
N ARG A 56 -15.84 -10.98 7.07
CA ARG A 56 -16.02 -12.26 6.36
C ARG A 56 -15.98 -13.45 7.32
N ALA A 57 -15.04 -13.47 8.26
CA ALA A 57 -14.95 -14.52 9.27
C ALA A 57 -16.20 -14.59 10.17
N ALA A 58 -16.71 -13.44 10.61
CA ALA A 58 -17.94 -13.38 11.41
C ALA A 58 -19.18 -13.88 10.65
N LEU A 59 -19.28 -13.60 9.35
CA LEU A 59 -20.37 -14.13 8.52
C LEU A 59 -20.29 -15.65 8.33
N GLN A 60 -19.07 -16.22 8.27
CA GLN A 60 -18.87 -17.66 8.18
C GLN A 60 -19.29 -18.37 9.46
N SER A 61 -18.86 -17.88 10.64
CA SER A 61 -19.24 -18.48 11.92
C SER A 61 -20.75 -18.40 12.19
N GLN A 62 -21.42 -17.32 11.75
CA GLN A 62 -22.88 -17.21 11.82
C GLN A 62 -23.64 -18.20 10.92
N ARG A 63 -23.04 -18.61 9.79
CA ARG A 63 -23.61 -19.63 8.91
C ARG A 63 -23.45 -21.03 9.51
N GLU A 64 -22.28 -21.32 10.09
CA GLU A 64 -21.97 -22.59 10.75
C GLU A 64 -22.80 -22.83 12.01
N THR A 65 -23.13 -21.78 12.75
CA THR A 65 -23.97 -21.87 13.96
C THR A 65 -25.47 -21.96 13.69
N LYS A 66 -25.92 -21.64 12.47
CA LYS A 66 -27.33 -21.74 12.04
C LYS A 66 -27.63 -23.00 11.24
N ALA A 67 -26.60 -23.75 10.84
CA ALA A 67 -26.71 -25.04 10.17
C ALA A 67 -26.73 -26.17 11.20
#